data_AF-A0A100WW77-F1
#
_entry.id   AF-A0A100WW77-F1
#
_cell.length_a   1.000
_cell.length_b   1.000
_cell.length_c   1.000
_cell.angle_alpha   90.00
_cell.angle_beta   90.00
_cell.angle_gamma   90.00
#
_symmetry.space_group_name_H-M   'P 1'
#
loop_
_entity.id
_entity.type
_entity.pdbx_description
1 polymer ?
#
loop_
_entity_poly.entity_id
_entity_poly.type
_entity_poly.pdbx_seq_one_letter_code
_entity_poly.pdbx_strand_id
1 'polypeptide(L)'
;MSRDEITAAIIQARLTKGLTWQQLADAIDKPVVWTVSALLGQHPVPAESGTIIADLLGLDESVVPVLAAVPMRGGLPTAVPTDPTIYRFYEALQVYGGALKELIHEQFGDGIMSAINFSVDVQRKSHPAGDRVVVTFDGKFLPYDWTAAES
;
A
#
# COMPACT_ATOMS: atom_id res chain seq x y z
N MET A 1 -7.11 21.79 2.18
CA MET A 1 -5.77 21.20 2.02
C MET A 1 -5.81 20.17 0.91
N SER A 2 -4.75 20.07 0.12
CA SER A 2 -4.57 18.99 -0.86
C SER A 2 -4.28 17.67 -0.16
N ARG A 3 -4.36 16.56 -0.90
CA ARG A 3 -4.02 15.22 -0.41
C ARG A 3 -2.58 15.14 0.09
N ASP A 4 -1.65 15.81 -0.59
CA ASP A 4 -0.23 15.82 -0.24
C ASP A 4 0.04 16.65 1.02
N GLU A 5 -0.64 17.80 1.15
CA GLU A 5 -0.57 18.63 2.35
C GLU A 5 -1.09 17.87 3.59
N ILE A 6 -2.20 17.13 3.44
CA ILE A 6 -2.75 16.31 4.51
C ILE A 6 -1.80 15.16 4.86
N THR A 7 -1.19 14.51 3.86
CA THR A 7 -0.18 13.46 4.10
C THR A 7 0.99 13.99 4.91
N ALA A 8 1.53 15.16 4.55
CA ALA A 8 2.59 15.82 5.30
C ALA A 8 2.16 16.15 6.74
N ALA A 9 0.95 16.68 6.93
CA ALA A 9 0.40 17.00 8.24
C ALA A 9 0.22 15.74 9.12
N ILE A 10 -0.27 14.64 8.54
CA ILE A 10 -0.39 13.34 9.23
C ILE A 10 0.98 12.84 9.70
N ILE A 11 1.98 12.86 8.83
CA ILE A 11 3.34 12.40 9.17
C ILE A 11 3.91 13.25 10.31
N GLN A 12 3.78 14.59 10.21
CA GLN A 12 4.26 15.51 11.23
C GLN A 12 3.54 15.30 12.58
N ALA A 13 2.22 15.23 12.58
CA ALA A 13 1.42 15.05 13.79
C ALA A 13 1.72 13.72 14.47
N ARG A 14 1.82 12.64 13.68
CA ARG A 14 2.18 11.30 14.18
C ARG A 14 3.53 11.31 14.88
N LEU A 15 4.55 11.90 14.24
CA LEU A 15 5.90 12.00 14.82
C LEU A 15 5.91 12.87 16.08
N THR A 16 5.23 14.01 16.05
CA THR A 16 5.14 14.94 17.20
C THR A 16 4.51 14.27 18.42
N LYS A 17 3.49 13.42 18.20
CA LYS A 17 2.81 12.67 19.27
C LYS A 17 3.50 11.35 19.64
N GLY A 18 4.56 10.97 18.93
CA GLY A 18 5.25 9.69 19.14
C GLY A 18 4.39 8.46 18.82
N LEU A 19 3.36 8.61 17.97
CA LEU A 19 2.48 7.51 17.59
C LEU A 19 3.15 6.62 16.53
N THR A 20 3.00 5.32 16.70
CA THR A 20 3.40 4.33 15.69
C THR A 20 2.31 4.17 14.62
N TRP A 21 2.69 3.66 13.45
CA TRP A 21 1.70 3.28 12.44
C TRP A 21 0.77 2.16 12.92
N GLN A 22 1.27 1.23 13.73
CA GLN A 22 0.48 0.14 14.29
C GLN A 22 -0.65 0.69 15.18
N GLN A 23 -0.35 1.64 16.06
CA GLN A 23 -1.36 2.28 16.91
C GLN A 23 -2.47 2.96 16.10
N LEU A 24 -2.13 3.61 14.98
CA LEU A 24 -3.13 4.20 14.09
C LEU A 24 -3.97 3.14 13.38
N ALA A 25 -3.35 2.03 12.98
CA ALA A 25 -4.03 0.92 12.31
C ALA A 25 -4.98 0.17 13.25
N ASP A 26 -4.54 -0.11 14.48
CA ASP A 26 -5.34 -0.75 15.53
C ASP A 26 -6.57 0.09 15.87
N ALA A 27 -6.42 1.42 15.93
CA ALA A 27 -7.52 2.34 16.27
C ALA A 27 -8.69 2.32 15.28
N ILE A 28 -8.45 1.92 14.03
CA ILE A 28 -9.47 1.86 12.98
C ILE A 28 -9.79 0.43 12.52
N ASP A 29 -9.24 -0.57 13.21
CA ASP A 29 -9.38 -2.00 12.89
C ASP A 29 -9.05 -2.31 11.41
N LYS A 30 -7.84 -1.88 10.98
CA LYS A 30 -7.33 -2.13 9.62
C LYS A 30 -5.90 -2.66 9.63
N PRO A 31 -5.50 -3.45 8.62
CA PRO A 31 -4.12 -3.90 8.48
C PRO A 31 -3.13 -2.73 8.38
N VAL A 32 -2.00 -2.83 9.07
CA VAL A 32 -1.03 -1.73 9.16
C VAL A 32 -0.49 -1.27 7.81
N VAL A 33 -0.22 -2.18 6.89
CA VAL A 33 0.29 -1.82 5.55
C VAL A 33 -0.76 -1.04 4.75
N TRP A 34 -2.03 -1.46 4.82
CA TRP A 34 -3.13 -0.70 4.20
C TRP A 34 -3.26 0.68 4.84
N THR A 35 -3.23 0.78 6.16
CA THR A 35 -3.36 2.06 6.89
C THR A 35 -2.24 3.02 6.52
N VAL A 36 -1.00 2.56 6.49
CA VAL A 36 0.14 3.38 6.05
C VAL A 36 -0.05 3.85 4.62
N SER A 37 -0.36 2.94 3.69
CA SER A 37 -0.58 3.28 2.29
C SER A 37 -1.73 4.30 2.10
N ALA A 38 -2.82 4.13 2.85
CA ALA A 38 -3.99 5.02 2.81
C ALA A 38 -3.66 6.43 3.31
N LEU A 39 -2.98 6.51 4.45
CA LEU A 39 -2.56 7.77 5.08
C LEU A 39 -1.39 8.46 4.35
N LEU A 40 -0.63 7.71 3.53
CA LEU A 40 0.30 8.22 2.52
C LEU A 40 -0.39 8.52 1.17
N GLY A 41 -1.72 8.58 1.19
CA GLY A 41 -2.51 9.11 0.10
C GLY A 41 -2.97 8.09 -0.94
N GLN A 42 -2.63 6.80 -0.84
CA GLN A 42 -2.85 5.82 -1.93
C GLN A 42 -4.19 5.07 -1.88
N HIS A 43 -4.95 5.18 -0.80
CA HIS A 43 -6.29 4.60 -0.67
C HIS A 43 -7.29 5.57 -0.03
N PRO A 44 -8.56 5.56 -0.43
CA PRO A 44 -9.59 6.27 0.30
C PRO A 44 -9.75 5.68 1.70
N VAL A 45 -9.84 6.54 2.71
CA VAL A 45 -10.09 6.16 4.11
C VAL A 45 -11.57 6.37 4.40
N PRO A 46 -12.33 5.35 4.85
CA PRO A 46 -13.73 5.53 5.23
C PRO A 46 -13.89 6.69 6.22
N ALA A 47 -14.96 7.48 6.11
CA ALA A 47 -15.13 8.71 6.89
C ALA A 47 -15.02 8.47 8.40
N GLU A 48 -15.63 7.39 8.91
CA GLU A 48 -15.54 6.97 10.31
C GLU A 48 -14.08 6.76 10.76
N SER A 49 -13.30 5.97 10.00
CA SER A 49 -11.87 5.79 10.25
C SER A 49 -11.09 7.10 10.13
N GLY A 50 -11.46 7.96 9.17
CA GLY A 50 -10.85 9.26 8.94
C GLY A 50 -11.01 10.19 10.14
N THR A 51 -12.19 10.24 10.75
CA THR A 51 -12.47 11.01 11.96
C THR A 51 -11.62 10.51 13.13
N ILE A 52 -11.58 9.20 13.38
CA ILE A 52 -10.75 8.60 14.44
C ILE A 52 -9.27 8.99 14.27
N ILE A 53 -8.76 8.91 13.04
CA ILE A 53 -7.36 9.29 12.74
C ILE A 53 -7.13 10.80 12.94
N ALA A 54 -8.07 11.65 12.51
CA ALA A 54 -7.98 13.08 12.71
C ALA A 54 -7.90 13.43 14.21
N ASP A 55 -8.77 12.85 15.03
CA ASP A 55 -8.80 13.05 16.47
C ASP A 55 -7.49 12.61 17.16
N LEU A 56 -7.03 11.38 16.86
CA LEU A 56 -5.78 10.86 17.42
C LEU A 56 -4.59 11.75 17.06
N LEU A 57 -4.56 12.26 15.84
CA LEU A 57 -3.50 13.15 15.35
C LEU A 57 -3.71 14.62 15.75
N GLY A 58 -4.88 14.99 16.27
CA GLY A 58 -5.24 16.38 16.57
C GLY A 58 -5.32 17.25 15.32
N LEU A 59 -5.75 16.66 14.20
CA LEU A 59 -6.01 17.35 12.95
C LEU A 59 -7.47 17.81 12.92
N ASP A 60 -7.73 18.91 12.22
CA ASP A 60 -9.09 19.42 12.02
C ASP A 60 -9.92 18.46 11.17
N GLU A 61 -11.21 18.28 11.51
CA GLU A 61 -12.11 17.35 10.81
C GLU A 61 -12.27 17.66 9.31
N SER A 62 -11.92 18.86 8.85
CA SER A 62 -11.89 19.20 7.42
C SER A 62 -10.95 18.32 6.57
N VAL A 63 -10.05 17.55 7.19
CA VAL A 63 -9.23 16.56 6.46
C VAL A 63 -10.04 15.34 6.02
N VAL A 64 -11.14 15.00 6.71
CA VAL A 64 -11.87 13.73 6.53
C VAL A 64 -12.47 13.59 5.12
N PRO A 65 -13.13 14.60 4.53
CA PRO A 65 -13.65 14.47 3.16
C PRO A 65 -12.55 14.22 2.12
N VAL A 66 -11.37 14.83 2.31
CA VAL A 66 -10.22 14.65 1.42
C VAL A 66 -9.58 13.27 1.64
N LEU A 67 -9.57 12.77 2.88
CA LEU A 67 -9.14 11.41 3.21
C LEU A 67 -10.05 10.34 2.57
N ALA A 68 -11.35 10.59 2.53
CA ALA A 68 -12.35 9.70 1.96
C ALA A 68 -12.42 9.70 0.42
N ALA A 69 -11.96 10.77 -0.23
CA ALA A 69 -11.93 10.84 -1.68
C ALA A 69 -11.01 9.77 -2.30
N VAL A 70 -11.43 9.21 -3.44
CA VAL A 70 -10.60 8.31 -4.23
C VAL A 70 -9.38 9.08 -4.74
N PRO A 71 -8.15 8.65 -4.40
CA PRO A 71 -6.96 9.40 -4.76
C PRO A 71 -6.55 9.11 -6.21
N MET A 72 -5.81 10.05 -6.79
CA MET A 72 -4.90 9.70 -7.88
C MET A 72 -3.74 8.89 -7.28
N ARG A 73 -3.71 7.59 -7.59
CA ARG A 73 -2.66 6.67 -7.13
C ARG A 73 -1.38 6.86 -7.94
N GLY A 74 -0.24 6.56 -7.33
CA GLY A 74 1.07 6.68 -7.97
C GLY A 74 2.01 7.52 -7.12
N GLY A 75 2.42 6.97 -5.98
CA GLY A 75 3.25 7.69 -5.00
C GLY A 75 4.71 7.91 -5.40
N LEU A 76 5.15 7.47 -6.58
CA LEU A 76 6.51 7.67 -7.05
C LEU A 76 6.61 8.91 -7.94
N PRO A 77 7.60 9.80 -7.74
CA PRO A 77 7.78 10.99 -8.56
C PRO A 77 8.26 10.68 -9.99
N THR A 78 8.84 9.49 -10.20
CA THR A 78 9.41 9.02 -11.47
C THR A 78 9.13 7.53 -11.66
N ALA A 79 9.18 7.06 -12.90
CA ALA A 79 8.97 5.64 -13.22
C ALA A 79 10.01 4.70 -12.57
N VAL A 80 11.26 5.16 -12.47
CA VAL A 80 12.32 4.45 -11.74
C VAL A 80 12.50 5.12 -10.38
N PRO A 81 12.33 4.41 -9.25
CA PRO A 81 12.55 4.96 -7.92
C PRO A 81 14.01 5.36 -7.70
N THR A 82 14.25 6.47 -6.99
CA THR A 82 15.60 6.88 -6.60
C THR A 82 15.93 6.56 -5.15
N ASP A 83 14.91 6.45 -4.28
CA ASP A 83 15.10 6.02 -2.91
C ASP A 83 15.60 4.57 -2.85
N PRO A 84 16.72 4.28 -2.17
CA PRO A 84 17.28 2.93 -2.11
C PRO A 84 16.34 1.89 -1.52
N THR A 85 15.49 2.24 -0.55
CA THR A 85 14.58 1.29 0.10
C THR A 85 13.52 0.80 -0.90
N ILE A 86 12.95 1.73 -1.67
CA ILE A 86 11.96 1.43 -2.70
C ILE A 86 12.62 0.79 -3.93
N TYR A 87 13.79 1.28 -4.35
CA TYR A 87 14.48 0.81 -5.54
C TYR A 87 14.82 -0.69 -5.50
N ARG A 88 15.07 -1.28 -4.32
CA ARG A 88 15.31 -2.74 -4.22
C ARG A 88 14.13 -3.59 -4.68
N PHE A 89 12.89 -3.12 -4.52
CA PHE A 89 11.72 -3.82 -5.06
C PHE A 89 11.69 -3.75 -6.59
N TYR A 90 12.04 -2.60 -7.16
CA TYR A 90 12.19 -2.45 -8.61
C TYR A 90 13.28 -3.35 -9.17
N GLU A 91 14.46 -3.38 -8.53
CA GLU A 91 15.58 -4.25 -8.88
C GLU A 91 15.21 -5.74 -8.79
N ALA A 92 14.50 -6.15 -7.72
CA ALA A 92 14.02 -7.52 -7.59
C ALA A 92 13.10 -7.93 -8.75
N LEU A 93 12.22 -7.04 -9.21
CA LEU A 93 11.37 -7.30 -10.38
C LEU A 93 12.18 -7.35 -11.68
N GLN A 94 13.23 -6.53 -11.82
CA GLN A 94 14.12 -6.60 -12.99
C GLN A 94 14.86 -7.93 -13.07
N VAL A 95 15.24 -8.52 -11.92
CA VAL A 95 15.94 -9.81 -11.87
C VAL A 95 14.99 -11.00 -11.98
N TYR A 96 13.88 -10.98 -11.22
CA TYR A 96 13.00 -12.14 -11.07
C TYR A 96 11.69 -12.06 -11.85
N GLY A 97 11.36 -10.92 -12.49
CA GLY A 97 10.08 -10.73 -13.17
C GLY A 97 9.79 -11.78 -14.24
N GLY A 98 10.80 -12.15 -15.03
CA GLY A 98 10.68 -13.23 -16.01
C GLY A 98 10.40 -14.60 -15.36
N ALA A 99 11.13 -14.95 -14.30
CA ALA A 99 10.92 -16.21 -13.59
C ALA A 99 9.55 -16.28 -12.91
N LEU A 100 9.11 -15.19 -12.27
CA LEU A 100 7.77 -15.09 -11.67
C LEU A 100 6.67 -15.28 -12.72
N LYS A 101 6.82 -14.67 -13.90
CA LYS A 101 5.88 -14.84 -15.01
C LYS A 101 5.75 -16.31 -15.41
N GLU A 102 6.86 -16.98 -15.69
CA GLU A 102 6.85 -18.38 -16.12
C GLU A 102 6.24 -19.29 -15.04
N LEU A 103 6.59 -19.08 -13.77
CA LEU A 103 6.05 -19.89 -12.67
C LEU A 103 4.55 -19.68 -12.43
N ILE A 104 4.06 -18.44 -12.57
CA ILE A 104 2.62 -18.16 -12.50
C ILE A 104 1.89 -18.86 -13.66
N HIS A 105 2.44 -18.77 -14.87
CA HIS A 105 1.83 -19.39 -16.03
C HIS A 105 1.83 -20.93 -15.94
N GLU A 106 2.91 -21.53 -15.45
CA GLU A 106 3.01 -22.98 -15.25
C GLU A 106 1.99 -23.49 -14.21
N GLN A 107 1.81 -22.76 -13.10
CA GLN A 107 0.98 -23.21 -12.00
C GLN A 107 -0.51 -22.83 -12.12
N PHE A 108 -0.82 -21.70 -12.76
CA PHE A 108 -2.18 -21.14 -12.80
C PHE A 108 -2.76 -21.01 -14.22
N GLY A 109 -1.93 -21.07 -15.26
CA GLY A 109 -2.32 -20.82 -16.65
C GLY A 109 -2.14 -19.38 -17.10
N ASP A 110 -2.62 -19.06 -18.30
CA ASP A 110 -2.52 -17.70 -18.86
C ASP A 110 -3.38 -16.71 -18.07
N GLY A 111 -2.78 -15.63 -17.59
CA GLY A 111 -3.43 -14.68 -16.68
C GLY A 111 -2.44 -13.85 -15.85
N ILE A 112 -2.95 -13.21 -14.79
CA ILE A 112 -2.17 -12.34 -13.90
C ILE A 112 -2.53 -12.52 -12.41
N MET A 113 -1.59 -12.15 -11.54
CA MET A 113 -1.89 -11.84 -10.13
C MET A 113 -2.46 -10.42 -10.05
N SER A 114 -3.68 -10.26 -9.57
CA SER A 114 -4.32 -8.95 -9.41
C SER A 114 -3.57 -8.09 -8.39
N ALA A 115 -3.44 -6.79 -8.69
CA ALA A 115 -3.00 -5.76 -7.73
C ALA A 115 -4.18 -4.94 -7.15
N ILE A 116 -5.43 -5.39 -7.37
CA ILE A 116 -6.66 -4.75 -6.85
C ILE A 116 -7.33 -5.64 -5.81
N ASN A 117 -7.65 -6.88 -6.15
CA ASN A 117 -7.98 -7.91 -5.15
C ASN A 117 -6.66 -8.49 -4.66
N PHE A 118 -6.06 -7.76 -3.72
CA PHE A 118 -4.66 -7.87 -3.37
C PHE A 118 -4.42 -7.43 -1.93
N SER A 119 -3.47 -8.08 -1.27
CA SER A 119 -2.95 -7.66 0.03
C SER A 119 -1.42 -7.72 0.07
N VAL A 120 -0.86 -6.90 0.94
CA VAL A 120 0.57 -6.83 1.20
C VAL A 120 0.80 -6.89 2.69
N ASP A 121 1.79 -7.67 3.11
CA ASP A 121 2.24 -7.72 4.50
C ASP A 121 3.76 -7.63 4.60
N VAL A 122 4.24 -7.11 5.72
CA VAL A 122 5.67 -6.94 6.01
C VAL A 122 5.98 -7.48 7.40
N GLN A 123 6.83 -8.50 7.46
CA GLN A 123 7.22 -9.17 8.70
C GLN A 123 8.73 -9.18 8.88
N ARG A 124 9.16 -9.05 10.14
CA ARG A 124 10.54 -9.32 10.53
C ARG A 124 10.70 -10.81 10.80
N LYS A 125 11.71 -11.43 10.20
CA LYS A 125 12.07 -12.83 10.43
C LYS A 125 13.50 -12.92 10.96
N SER A 126 13.69 -13.48 12.15
CA SER A 126 15.03 -13.70 12.70
C SER A 126 15.82 -14.69 11.85
N HIS A 127 17.12 -14.46 11.69
CA HIS A 127 17.99 -15.31 10.90
C HIS A 127 19.44 -15.22 11.42
N PRO A 128 20.23 -16.32 11.38
CA PRO A 128 21.57 -16.36 11.98
C PRO A 128 22.55 -15.30 11.47
N ALA A 129 22.40 -14.89 10.20
CA ALA A 129 23.23 -13.86 9.57
C ALA A 129 22.66 -12.42 9.72
N GLY A 130 21.73 -12.21 10.64
CA GLY A 130 20.99 -10.96 10.82
C GLY A 130 19.54 -11.07 10.31
N ASP A 131 18.65 -10.29 10.93
CA ASP A 131 17.21 -10.29 10.65
C ASP A 131 16.90 -10.07 9.16
N ARG A 132 15.83 -10.69 8.70
CA ARG A 132 15.30 -10.56 7.33
C ARG A 132 13.99 -9.80 7.34
N VAL A 133 13.74 -9.09 6.25
CA VAL A 133 12.42 -8.53 5.92
C VAL A 133 11.73 -9.52 4.99
N VAL A 134 10.55 -9.97 5.38
CA VAL A 134 9.66 -10.80 4.55
C VAL A 134 8.54 -9.90 4.08
N VAL A 135 8.38 -9.80 2.76
CA VAL A 135 7.25 -9.10 2.14
C VAL A 135 6.43 -10.14 1.40
N THR A 136 5.15 -10.21 1.72
CA THR A 136 4.20 -11.13 1.09
C THR A 136 3.28 -10.34 0.18
N PHE A 137 3.18 -10.78 -1.07
CA PHE A 137 2.20 -10.30 -2.03
C PHE A 137 1.19 -11.40 -2.26
N ASP A 138 -0.07 -11.16 -1.89
CA ASP A 138 -1.16 -12.12 -2.06
C ASP A 138 -2.23 -11.48 -2.94
N GLY A 139 -2.33 -11.96 -4.18
CA GLY A 139 -3.25 -11.45 -5.17
C GLY A 139 -4.08 -12.53 -5.80
N LYS A 140 -5.36 -12.23 -6.02
CA LYS A 140 -6.26 -13.11 -6.76
C LYS A 140 -5.73 -13.35 -8.18
N PHE A 141 -5.62 -14.62 -8.57
CA PHE A 141 -5.36 -14.97 -9.97
C PHE A 141 -6.57 -14.62 -10.85
N LEU A 142 -6.30 -13.95 -11.97
CA LEU A 142 -7.28 -13.57 -12.98
C LEU A 142 -6.86 -14.22 -14.30
N PRO A 143 -7.57 -15.27 -14.78
CA PRO A 143 -7.25 -15.89 -16.06
C PRO A 143 -7.47 -14.90 -17.19
N TYR A 144 -6.68 -15.02 -18.26
CA TYR A 144 -6.99 -14.35 -19.51
C TYR A 144 -8.30 -14.92 -20.06
N ASP A 145 -9.28 -14.04 -20.26
CA ASP A 145 -10.60 -14.41 -20.78
C ASP A 145 -10.98 -13.42 -21.89
N TRP A 146 -11.14 -13.95 -23.10
CA TRP A 146 -11.52 -13.16 -24.27
C TRP A 146 -12.94 -13.51 -24.67
N THR A 147 -13.81 -12.50 -24.65
CA THR A 147 -15.20 -12.60 -25.08
C THR A 147 -15.49 -11.55 -26.14
N ALA A 148 -16.23 -11.91 -27.18
CA ALA A 148 -16.72 -10.93 -28.15
C ALA A 148 -17.71 -9.96 -27.48
N ALA A 149 -17.68 -8.68 -27.87
CA ALA A 149 -18.70 -7.73 -27.43
C ALA A 149 -20.06 -8.09 -28.05
N GLU A 150 -21.10 -8.11 -27.23
CA GLU A 150 -22.48 -8.16 -27.74
C GLU A 150 -22.85 -6.76 -28.26
N SER A 151 -23.17 -6.68 -29.56
CA SER A 151 -23.63 -5.47 -30.25
C SER A 151 -25.12 -5.24 -30.06
#